data_AF-K2FM04-F1
#
_entry.id   AF-K2FM04-F1
#
_cell.length_a   1.000
_cell.length_b   1.000
_cell.length_c   1.000
_cell.angle_alpha   90.00
_cell.angle_beta   90.00
_cell.angle_gamma   90.00
#
_symmetry.space_group_name_H-M   'P 1'
#
loop_
_entity.id
_entity.type
_entity.pdbx_description
1 polymer ?
#
loop_
_entity_poly.entity_id
_entity_poly.type
_entity_poly.pdbx_seq_one_letter_code
_entity_poly.pdbx_strand_id
1 'polypeptide(L)'
;MGILDAFKKKKSSASGKDANPMDPQNMGFMQRMAMKKLQKMSPEEREKLMKKVMTPENIQKNKQDILKTLEQMKKSGQMNDHQIFEAKKRLGLL
;
A
#
# COMPACT_ATOMS: atom_id res chain seq x y z
N MET A 1 -27.93 -22.88 -26.22
CA MET A 1 -27.14 -22.61 -25.01
C MET A 1 -25.85 -23.41 -25.10
N GLY A 2 -24.81 -22.80 -25.65
CA GLY A 2 -23.56 -23.49 -25.97
C GLY A 2 -22.55 -23.40 -24.83
N ILE A 3 -21.63 -24.36 -24.76
CA ILE A 3 -20.50 -24.41 -23.80
C ILE A 3 -19.65 -23.12 -23.87
N LEU A 4 -19.72 -22.38 -24.98
CA LEU A 4 -19.15 -21.04 -25.17
C LEU A 4 -19.71 -19.98 -24.20
N ASP A 5 -20.99 -20.06 -23.80
CA ASP A 5 -21.59 -19.11 -22.84
C ASP A 5 -21.05 -19.32 -21.42
N ALA A 6 -20.74 -20.56 -21.05
CA ALA A 6 -20.10 -20.88 -19.77
C ALA A 6 -18.65 -20.36 -19.69
N PHE A 7 -17.92 -20.40 -20.81
CA PHE A 7 -16.54 -19.91 -20.88
C PHE A 7 -16.45 -18.37 -20.93
N LYS A 8 -17.46 -17.70 -21.53
CA LYS A 8 -17.56 -16.23 -21.51
C LYS A 8 -17.93 -15.70 -20.12
N LYS A 9 -18.79 -16.39 -19.37
CA LYS A 9 -19.20 -15.98 -18.01
C LYS A 9 -18.09 -16.08 -16.96
N LYS A 10 -17.12 -16.99 -17.14
CA LYS A 10 -15.94 -17.10 -16.25
C LYS A 10 -14.89 -16.00 -16.45
N LYS A 11 -14.89 -15.31 -17.60
CA LYS A 11 -13.95 -14.21 -17.88
C LYS A 11 -14.46 -12.85 -17.40
N SER A 12 -15.76 -12.73 -17.09
CA SER A 12 -16.41 -11.47 -16.69
C SER A 12 -16.45 -11.22 -15.18
N SER A 13 -16.07 -12.18 -14.35
CA SER A 13 -15.92 -11.98 -12.89
C SER A 13 -14.51 -11.56 -12.49
N ALA A 14 -13.62 -11.29 -13.45
CA ALA A 14 -12.39 -10.55 -13.24
C ALA A 14 -12.71 -9.04 -13.24
N SER A 15 -13.55 -8.58 -12.30
CA SER A 15 -13.72 -7.16 -12.01
C SER A 15 -12.47 -6.68 -11.26
N GLY A 16 -11.37 -6.58 -12.00
CA GLY A 16 -10.24 -5.77 -11.61
C GLY A 16 -10.62 -4.30 -11.78
N LYS A 17 -10.94 -3.66 -10.66
CA LYS A 17 -10.87 -2.22 -10.33
C LYS A 17 -11.43 -2.13 -8.90
N ASP A 18 -10.67 -1.55 -7.98
CA ASP A 18 -10.99 -1.40 -6.54
C ASP A 18 -10.68 -2.58 -5.61
N ALA A 19 -9.77 -3.49 -5.99
CA ALA A 19 -9.14 -4.37 -5.00
C ALA A 19 -8.20 -3.54 -4.13
N ASN A 20 -8.71 -2.98 -3.03
CA ASN A 20 -7.89 -2.31 -2.04
C ASN A 20 -6.77 -3.29 -1.62
N PRO A 21 -5.48 -2.98 -1.86
CA PRO A 21 -4.37 -3.87 -1.50
C PRO A 21 -4.25 -4.05 0.02
N MET A 22 -4.95 -3.22 0.79
CA MET A 22 -5.09 -3.33 2.23
C MET A 22 -6.33 -4.13 2.67
N ASP A 23 -7.17 -4.61 1.73
CA ASP A 23 -8.29 -5.48 2.07
C ASP A 23 -7.77 -6.88 2.48
N PRO A 24 -8.10 -7.37 3.68
CA PRO A 24 -7.73 -8.72 4.11
C PRO A 24 -8.05 -9.80 3.08
N GLN A 25 -9.13 -9.65 2.31
CA GLN A 25 -9.57 -10.60 1.29
C GLN A 25 -8.58 -10.68 0.11
N ASN A 26 -7.90 -9.59 -0.21
CA ASN A 26 -6.95 -9.49 -1.32
C ASN A 26 -5.50 -9.82 -0.92
N MET A 27 -5.21 -10.03 0.37
CA MET A 27 -3.88 -10.37 0.86
C MET A 27 -3.57 -11.87 0.77
N GLY A 28 -2.38 -12.21 0.29
CA GLY A 28 -1.85 -13.58 0.36
C GLY A 28 -1.65 -14.06 1.80
N PHE A 29 -1.65 -15.38 2.03
CA PHE A 29 -1.52 -15.98 3.37
C PHE A 29 -0.31 -15.43 4.16
N MET A 30 0.84 -15.27 3.49
CA MET A 30 2.06 -14.74 4.09
C MET A 30 1.93 -13.27 4.51
N GLN A 31 1.26 -12.46 3.68
CA GLN A 31 0.99 -11.05 3.98
C GLN A 31 0.03 -10.90 5.16
N ARG A 32 -1.01 -11.74 5.23
CA ARG A 32 -1.92 -11.81 6.39
C ARG A 32 -1.18 -12.17 7.68
N MET A 33 -0.28 -13.15 7.61
CA MET A 33 0.55 -13.54 8.75
C MET A 33 1.50 -12.42 9.19
N ALA A 34 2.12 -11.71 8.25
CA ALA A 34 2.97 -10.56 8.54
C ALA A 34 2.17 -9.42 9.20
N MET A 35 1.00 -9.06 8.66
CA MET A 35 0.09 -8.08 9.26
C MET A 35 -0.33 -8.48 10.68
N LYS A 36 -0.69 -9.75 10.89
CA LYS A 36 -1.06 -10.26 12.22
C LYS A 36 0.13 -10.19 13.20
N LYS A 37 1.36 -10.42 12.73
CA LYS A 37 2.56 -10.23 13.55
C LYS A 37 2.78 -8.76 13.91
N LEU A 38 2.64 -7.84 12.95
CA LEU A 38 2.72 -6.40 13.19
C LEU A 38 1.66 -5.94 14.19
N GLN A 39 0.42 -6.43 14.07
CA GLN A 39 -0.66 -6.15 15.01
C GLN A 39 -0.40 -6.71 16.42
N LYS A 40 0.41 -7.76 16.55
CA LYS A 40 0.78 -8.35 17.85
C LYS A 40 2.06 -7.78 18.46
N MET A 41 2.88 -7.05 17.70
CA MET A 41 4.06 -6.35 18.22
C MET A 41 3.67 -5.26 19.21
N SER A 42 4.52 -5.06 20.22
CA SER A 42 4.37 -3.96 21.17
C SER A 42 4.52 -2.60 20.48
N PRO A 43 4.02 -1.50 21.06
CA PRO A 43 4.23 -0.16 20.51
C PRO A 43 5.72 0.17 20.30
N GLU A 44 6.58 -0.24 21.22
CA GLU A 44 8.03 -0.05 21.13
C GLU A 44 8.65 -0.80 19.95
N GLU A 45 8.24 -2.04 19.72
CA GLU A 45 8.73 -2.84 18.59
C GLU A 45 8.27 -2.29 17.26
N ARG A 46 7.01 -1.82 17.18
CA ARG A 46 6.51 -1.13 15.99
C ARG A 46 7.27 0.16 15.72
N GLU A 47 7.57 0.93 16.76
CA GLU A 47 8.34 2.16 16.61
C GLU A 47 9.76 1.87 16.11
N LYS A 48 10.44 0.86 16.66
CA LYS A 48 11.75 0.40 16.17
C LYS A 48 11.69 -0.05 14.71
N LEU A 49 10.64 -0.77 14.33
CA LEU A 49 10.45 -1.19 12.93
C LEU A 49 10.23 0.02 12.01
N MET A 50 9.35 0.95 12.40
CA MET A 50 9.10 2.18 11.64
C MET A 50 10.38 2.99 11.46
N LYS A 51 11.17 3.16 12.53
CA LYS A 51 12.49 3.82 12.47
C LYS A 51 13.43 3.13 11.50
N LYS A 52 13.45 1.79 11.47
CA LYS A 52 14.29 1.01 10.55
C LYS A 52 13.86 1.20 9.08
N VAL A 53 12.56 1.24 8.83
CA VAL A 53 12.00 1.43 7.48
C VAL A 53 12.17 2.87 7.01
N MET A 54 12.06 3.86 7.90
CA MET A 54 12.27 5.29 7.63
C MET A 54 13.74 5.72 7.68
N THR A 55 14.68 4.79 7.48
CA THR A 55 16.10 5.15 7.33
C THR A 55 16.32 5.83 5.97
N PRO A 56 17.26 6.78 5.87
CA PRO A 56 17.54 7.48 4.60
C PRO A 56 17.85 6.53 3.45
N GLU A 57 18.57 5.45 3.71
CA GLU A 57 18.92 4.42 2.72
C GLU A 57 17.67 3.74 2.15
N ASN A 58 16.73 3.33 3.01
CA ASN A 58 15.49 2.69 2.58
C ASN A 58 14.55 3.67 1.89
N ILE A 59 14.52 4.92 2.34
CA ILE A 59 13.73 5.97 1.69
C ILE A 59 14.26 6.25 0.29
N GLN A 60 15.58 6.31 0.11
CA GLN A 60 16.19 6.49 -1.21
C GLN A 60 15.91 5.31 -2.14
N LYS A 61 16.06 4.07 -1.64
CA LYS A 61 15.76 2.85 -2.41
C LYS A 61 14.31 2.82 -2.90
N ASN A 62 13.36 3.28 -2.08
CA ASN A 62 11.93 3.27 -2.40
C ASN A 62 11.38 4.65 -2.80
N LYS A 63 12.24 5.61 -3.16
CA LYS A 63 11.88 7.01 -3.38
C LYS A 63 10.73 7.18 -4.38
N GLN A 64 10.80 6.48 -5.51
CA GLN A 64 9.78 6.58 -6.56
C GLN A 64 8.41 6.12 -6.08
N ASP A 65 8.35 5.00 -5.36
CA ASP A 65 7.10 4.45 -4.83
C ASP A 65 6.51 5.33 -3.73
N ILE A 66 7.36 5.92 -2.88
CA ILE A 66 6.92 6.86 -1.85
C ILE A 66 6.34 8.12 -2.50
N LEU A 67 7.01 8.69 -3.51
CA LEU A 67 6.50 9.87 -4.23
C LEU A 67 5.17 9.58 -4.93
N LYS A 68 5.06 8.42 -5.59
CA LYS A 68 3.82 7.98 -6.25
C LYS A 68 2.68 7.82 -5.25
N THR A 69 2.97 7.25 -4.08
CA THR A 69 1.98 7.10 -2.98
C THR A 69 1.51 8.45 -2.47
N LEU A 70 2.43 9.39 -2.22
CA LEU A 70 2.09 10.75 -1.81
C LEU A 70 1.22 11.44 -2.86
N GLU A 71 1.55 11.32 -4.15
CA GLU A 71 0.71 11.86 -5.23
C GLU A 71 -0.68 11.23 -5.29
N GLN A 72 -0.80 9.92 -5.07
CA GLN A 72 -2.08 9.26 -4.98
C GLN A 72 -2.90 9.77 -3.80
N MET A 73 -2.28 10.01 -2.65
CA MET A 73 -2.94 10.60 -1.47
C MET A 73 -3.38 12.05 -1.71
N LYS A 74 -2.60 12.82 -2.49
CA LYS A 74 -3.03 14.14 -2.96
C LYS A 74 -4.26 14.02 -3.86
N LYS A 75 -4.21 13.14 -4.86
CA LYS A 75 -5.30 12.94 -5.83
C LYS A 75 -6.58 12.40 -5.18
N SER A 76 -6.47 11.60 -4.13
CA SER A 76 -7.62 11.09 -3.37
C SER A 76 -8.20 12.11 -2.38
N GLY A 77 -7.57 13.28 -2.23
CA GLY A 77 -7.99 14.31 -1.27
C GLY A 77 -7.64 13.98 0.19
N GLN A 78 -6.88 12.91 0.44
CA GLN A 78 -6.42 12.55 1.79
C GLN A 78 -5.36 13.52 2.33
N MET A 79 -4.63 14.19 1.43
CA MET A 79 -3.62 15.19 1.79
C MET A 79 -3.69 16.41 0.87
N ASN A 80 -3.53 17.60 1.43
CA ASN A 80 -3.36 18.83 0.67
C ASN A 80 -1.90 19.07 0.25
N ASP A 81 -1.66 20.06 -0.61
CA ASP A 81 -0.32 20.35 -1.13
C ASP A 81 0.71 20.69 -0.06
N HIS A 82 0.29 21.43 0.97
CA HIS A 82 1.16 21.78 2.09
C HIS A 82 1.57 20.53 2.90
N GLN A 83 0.62 19.63 3.17
CA GLN A 83 0.87 18.37 3.89
C GLN A 83 1.79 17.44 3.08
N ILE A 84 1.62 17.39 1.76
CA ILE A 84 2.51 16.63 0.87
C ILE A 84 3.93 17.19 0.90
N PHE A 85 4.06 18.51 0.83
CA PHE A 85 5.36 19.19 0.88
C PHE A 85 6.09 18.90 2.19
N GLU A 86 5.41 19.07 3.33
CA GLU A 86 5.96 18.77 4.65
C GLU A 86 6.34 17.28 4.79
N ALA A 87 5.52 16.36 4.25
CA ALA A 87 5.85 14.94 4.24
C ALA A 87 7.11 14.64 3.41
N LYS A 88 7.23 15.21 2.20
CA LYS A 88 8.43 15.06 1.37
C LYS A 88 9.67 15.61 2.07
N LYS A 89 9.55 16.75 2.75
CA LYS A 89 10.63 17.38 3.53
C LYS A 89 11.11 16.46 4.66
N ARG A 90 10.19 15.92 5.46
CA ARG A 90 10.51 15.02 6.58
C ARG A 90 11.15 13.72 6.14
N LEU A 91 10.81 13.25 4.94
CA LEU A 91 11.39 12.04 4.35
C LEU A 91 12.71 12.32 3.60
N GLY A 92 13.17 13.57 3.51
CA GLY A 92 14.39 13.91 2.75
C GLY A 92 14.24 13.68 1.24
N LEU A 93 13.03 13.87 0.73
CA LEU A 93 12.65 13.65 -0.67
C LEU A 93 12.51 14.95 -1.48
N LEU A 94 12.79 16.10 -0.85
CA LEU A 94 12.91 17.42 -1.50
C LEU A 94 14.34 17.66 -1.98
#